data_AF-A0AAX0Z4J3-F1
#
_entry.id   AF-A0AAX0Z4J3-F1
#
_cell.length_a   1.000
_cell.length_b   1.000
_cell.length_c   1.000
_cell.angle_alpha   90.00
_cell.angle_beta   90.00
_cell.angle_gamma   90.00
#
_symmetry.space_group_name_H-M   'P 1'
#
loop_
_entity.id
_entity.type
_entity.pdbx_description
1 polymer ?
#
loop_
_entity_poly.entity_id
_entity_poly.type
_entity_poly.pdbx_seq_one_letter_code
_entity_poly.pdbx_strand_id
1 'polypeptide(L)'
;MEVELDLKEGALQLEKEHLFEMAARVNKKRAFLFVSKVLGKHIPVHPVKPLLVSGLLAMAYAKEQTGQTPPYKDFLVEALKTDDHAALTAAYETLKKEKLAAGNEPVVIGFAETATALGHGVYDVLEGASYIHTTREQLLGLDPSLVFEEEHSHATDQLCYADEALLRTDRPIVLVDDEVTTGRTNINIIRDLHAKYPRHSYTILSILDWRTEEHEKAMCQLEEELGIHITSLSLLKGQMVFRGKTLDEPAYSYEIAEQEKPPSLSFHSLQSFFKQVPYSLSHAANSAGHSPYIHETGRFGLNAADTAALDQAAAEAGLKLRQERKGKQTLCLGTGELMYVPMRLSAHMGEGIRFHSTTRSPIHPVEKNGYAVQNGFTFMNPEDARIQHYVYNIPMGEYDDVFLFFEKKVSQEALLPLIHLFAERHVKHVHIVTLSDEVKVNG
;
A
#
# COMPACT_ATOMS: atom_id res chain seq x y z
N MET A 1 -18.20 9.18 20.30
CA MET A 1 -17.72 9.79 19.05
C MET A 1 -18.83 9.58 18.04
N GLU A 2 -19.42 10.65 17.51
CA GLU A 2 -20.44 10.56 16.47
C GLU A 2 -19.90 11.29 15.23
N VAL A 3 -19.89 10.60 14.10
CA VAL A 3 -19.45 11.15 12.82
C VAL A 3 -20.65 11.09 11.90
N GLU A 4 -21.19 12.25 11.55
CA GLU A 4 -22.20 12.36 10.51
C GLU A 4 -21.48 12.37 9.16
N LEU A 5 -21.83 11.42 8.31
CA LEU A 5 -21.32 11.29 6.94
C LEU A 5 -22.44 11.65 5.97
N ASP A 6 -22.21 12.67 5.17
CA ASP A 6 -23.06 13.02 4.04
C ASP A 6 -22.40 12.50 2.76
N LEU A 7 -22.88 11.35 2.26
CA LEU A 7 -22.29 10.70 1.10
C LEU A 7 -22.78 11.37 -0.18
N LYS A 8 -21.84 11.71 -1.06
CA LYS A 8 -22.12 12.16 -2.43
C LYS A 8 -21.93 10.98 -3.39
N GLU A 9 -22.41 11.10 -4.62
CA GLU A 9 -22.15 10.08 -5.64
C GLU A 9 -20.63 9.90 -5.85
N GLY A 10 -20.14 8.69 -5.62
CA GLY A 10 -18.79 8.24 -5.99
C GLY A 10 -18.78 7.49 -7.32
N ALA A 11 -17.60 7.09 -7.81
CA ALA A 11 -17.49 6.34 -9.07
C ALA A 11 -18.15 4.95 -9.00
N LEU A 12 -18.35 4.41 -7.78
CA LEU A 12 -19.01 3.14 -7.53
C LEU A 12 -20.10 3.29 -6.47
N GLN A 13 -21.23 2.59 -6.68
CA GLN A 13 -22.28 2.42 -5.69
C GLN A 13 -21.88 1.36 -4.64
N LEU A 14 -20.71 1.51 -4.02
CA LEU A 14 -20.25 0.68 -2.91
C LEU A 14 -20.71 1.29 -1.58
N GLU A 15 -21.38 0.48 -0.76
CA GLU A 15 -21.76 0.88 0.59
C GLU A 15 -20.49 1.03 1.46
N LYS A 16 -20.48 2.04 2.33
CA LYS A 16 -19.30 2.43 3.13
C LYS A 16 -18.77 1.27 3.99
N GLU A 17 -19.66 0.38 4.43
CA GLU A 17 -19.40 -0.76 5.31
C GLU A 17 -18.41 -1.76 4.70
N HIS A 18 -18.31 -1.81 3.37
CA HIS A 18 -17.38 -2.66 2.64
C HIS A 18 -15.99 -2.02 2.44
N LEU A 19 -15.88 -0.70 2.59
CA LEU A 19 -14.65 0.04 2.31
C LEU A 19 -13.87 0.38 3.59
N PHE A 20 -14.55 0.80 4.65
CA PHE A 20 -13.87 1.24 5.87
C PHE A 20 -14.70 1.09 7.14
N GLU A 21 -14.02 1.21 8.28
CA GLU A 21 -14.58 1.48 9.60
C GLU A 21 -13.96 2.75 10.21
N MET A 22 -14.55 3.25 11.30
CA MET A 22 -14.06 4.44 11.99
C MET A 22 -13.21 4.07 13.21
N ALA A 23 -12.06 4.73 13.35
CA ALA A 23 -11.24 4.73 14.56
C ALA A 23 -10.93 6.16 15.02
N ALA A 24 -10.30 6.30 16.18
CA ALA A 24 -9.82 7.56 16.75
C ALA A 24 -8.31 7.73 16.51
N ARG A 25 -7.84 8.97 16.40
CA ARG A 25 -6.40 9.30 16.33
C ARG A 25 -5.93 9.96 17.63
N VAL A 26 -4.64 9.79 17.92
CA VAL A 26 -3.91 10.56 18.94
C VAL A 26 -3.51 11.93 18.35
N ASN A 27 -4.49 12.73 17.92
CA ASN A 27 -4.22 14.07 17.37
C ASN A 27 -5.37 15.04 17.70
N LYS A 28 -5.04 16.15 18.37
CA LYS A 28 -6.01 17.19 18.75
C LYS A 28 -6.66 17.90 17.56
N LYS A 29 -6.06 17.85 16.36
CA LYS A 29 -6.55 18.51 15.13
C LYS A 29 -7.38 17.58 14.22
N ARG A 30 -7.25 16.25 14.34
CA ARG A 30 -8.07 15.25 13.62
C ARG A 30 -8.35 14.09 14.57
N ALA A 31 -9.55 14.08 15.16
CA ALA A 31 -9.93 13.16 16.23
C ALA A 31 -10.19 11.71 15.76
N PHE A 32 -10.30 11.46 14.45
CA PHE A 32 -10.72 10.20 13.87
C PHE A 32 -9.85 9.79 12.67
N LEU A 33 -9.99 8.53 12.27
CA LEU A 33 -9.31 7.88 11.15
C LEU A 33 -10.28 6.92 10.46
N PHE A 34 -10.18 6.84 9.14
CA PHE A 34 -10.78 5.77 8.35
C PHE A 34 -9.85 4.55 8.32
N VAL A 35 -10.36 3.43 8.79
CA VAL A 35 -9.65 2.15 8.81
C VAL A 35 -10.14 1.34 7.63
N SER A 36 -9.32 1.30 6.57
CA SER A 36 -9.67 0.56 5.36
C SER A 36 -9.83 -0.95 5.63
N LYS A 37 -10.93 -1.50 5.12
CA LYS A 37 -11.23 -2.94 5.10
C LYS A 37 -10.71 -3.66 3.86
N VAL A 38 -10.04 -2.92 2.98
CA VAL A 38 -9.68 -3.41 1.64
C VAL A 38 -8.21 -3.25 1.31
N LEU A 39 -7.41 -2.52 2.12
CA LEU A 39 -6.00 -2.26 1.84
C LEU A 39 -5.02 -3.23 2.50
N GLY A 40 -5.41 -3.89 3.60
CA GLY A 40 -4.48 -4.72 4.37
C GLY A 40 -3.50 -3.93 5.23
N LYS A 41 -3.75 -2.65 5.55
CA LYS A 41 -2.84 -1.82 6.37
C LYS A 41 -3.06 -1.93 7.88
N HIS A 42 -4.33 -1.94 8.31
CA HIS A 42 -4.69 -1.96 9.74
C HIS A 42 -5.54 -3.18 10.11
N ILE A 43 -6.14 -3.83 9.12
CA ILE A 43 -6.96 -5.03 9.25
C ILE A 43 -6.41 -6.04 8.25
N PRO A 44 -6.13 -7.30 8.63
CA PRO A 44 -5.81 -8.35 7.68
C PRO A 44 -6.96 -8.58 6.70
N VAL A 45 -6.66 -8.64 5.40
CA VAL A 45 -7.67 -8.79 4.33
C VAL A 45 -7.39 -10.01 3.46
N HIS A 46 -8.34 -10.45 2.64
CA HIS A 46 -8.01 -11.39 1.59
C HIS A 46 -7.02 -10.74 0.59
N PRO A 47 -5.92 -11.41 0.16
CA PRO A 47 -4.85 -10.80 -0.64
C PRO A 47 -5.33 -10.18 -1.96
N VAL A 48 -6.42 -10.71 -2.52
CA VAL A 48 -7.00 -10.23 -3.78
C VAL A 48 -7.83 -8.93 -3.63
N LYS A 49 -8.35 -8.62 -2.43
CA LYS A 49 -9.24 -7.45 -2.25
C LYS A 49 -8.56 -6.12 -2.64
N PRO A 50 -7.34 -5.79 -2.16
CA PRO A 50 -6.69 -4.55 -2.57
C PRO A 50 -6.37 -4.49 -4.07
N LEU A 51 -6.09 -5.65 -4.69
CA LEU A 51 -5.84 -5.75 -6.13
C LEU A 51 -7.11 -5.41 -6.93
N LEU A 52 -8.27 -5.91 -6.51
CA LEU A 52 -9.56 -5.57 -7.13
C LEU A 52 -9.92 -4.10 -6.93
N VAL A 53 -9.65 -3.53 -5.76
CA VAL A 53 -9.85 -2.09 -5.51
C VAL A 53 -8.97 -1.23 -6.44
N SER A 54 -7.72 -1.63 -6.64
CA SER A 54 -6.83 -0.99 -7.61
C SER A 54 -7.38 -1.09 -9.03
N GLY A 55 -7.89 -2.27 -9.41
CA GLY A 55 -8.54 -2.48 -10.71
C GLY A 55 -9.77 -1.59 -10.93
N LEU A 56 -10.58 -1.40 -9.89
CA LEU A 56 -11.75 -0.52 -9.95
C LEU A 56 -11.38 0.96 -10.09
N LEU A 57 -10.30 1.41 -9.45
CA LEU A 57 -9.75 2.75 -9.67
C LEU A 57 -9.26 2.91 -11.11
N ALA A 58 -8.56 1.92 -11.65
CA ALA A 58 -8.14 1.91 -13.05
C ALA A 58 -9.33 1.93 -14.03
N MET A 59 -10.43 1.23 -13.70
CA MET A 59 -11.67 1.29 -14.49
C MET A 59 -12.32 2.67 -14.44
N ALA A 60 -12.33 3.33 -13.28
CA ALA A 60 -12.81 4.70 -13.17
C ALA A 60 -12.00 5.64 -14.06
N TYR A 61 -10.66 5.51 -14.04
CA TYR A 61 -9.78 6.24 -14.93
C TYR A 61 -10.05 5.93 -16.41
N ALA A 62 -10.07 4.66 -16.81
CA ALA A 62 -10.31 4.26 -18.20
C ALA A 62 -11.68 4.73 -18.71
N LYS A 63 -12.72 4.69 -17.87
CA LYS A 63 -14.05 5.22 -18.18
C LYS A 63 -14.01 6.73 -18.41
N GLU A 64 -13.31 7.48 -17.56
CA GLU A 64 -13.16 8.92 -17.73
C GLU A 64 -12.48 9.27 -19.07
N GLN A 65 -11.46 8.51 -19.46
CA GLN A 65 -10.72 8.77 -20.70
C GLN A 65 -11.48 8.32 -21.96
N THR A 66 -12.22 7.22 -21.90
CA THR A 66 -12.81 6.57 -23.10
C THR A 66 -14.32 6.65 -23.19
N GLY A 67 -15.00 7.01 -22.10
CA GLY A 67 -16.45 6.91 -21.95
C GLY A 67 -16.97 5.47 -21.76
N GLN A 68 -16.10 4.46 -21.75
CA GLN A 68 -16.49 3.05 -21.72
C GLN A 68 -16.22 2.42 -20.35
N THR A 69 -17.15 1.57 -19.91
CA THR A 69 -16.99 0.77 -18.69
C THR A 69 -16.91 -0.71 -19.06
N PRO A 70 -15.93 -1.47 -18.56
CA PRO A 70 -15.88 -2.91 -18.79
C PRO A 70 -17.16 -3.60 -18.29
N PRO A 71 -17.72 -4.56 -19.05
CA PRO A 71 -19.00 -5.19 -18.71
C PRO A 71 -18.95 -6.01 -17.41
N TYR A 72 -17.75 -6.38 -16.96
CA TYR A 72 -17.53 -7.16 -15.75
C TYR A 72 -17.33 -6.30 -14.49
N LYS A 73 -17.42 -4.96 -14.56
CA LYS A 73 -17.24 -4.08 -13.39
C LYS A 73 -18.12 -4.50 -12.20
N ASP A 74 -19.42 -4.77 -12.45
CA ASP A 74 -20.35 -5.10 -11.37
C ASP A 74 -20.03 -6.46 -10.74
N PHE A 75 -19.48 -7.41 -11.50
CA PHE A 75 -18.99 -8.68 -10.96
C PHE A 75 -17.83 -8.49 -9.96
N LEU A 76 -16.90 -7.58 -10.25
CA LEU A 76 -15.80 -7.25 -9.33
C LEU A 76 -16.31 -6.57 -8.05
N VAL A 77 -17.28 -5.67 -8.21
CA VAL A 77 -17.95 -4.99 -7.09
C VAL A 77 -18.65 -6.01 -6.17
N GLU A 78 -19.40 -6.95 -6.73
CA GLU A 78 -20.06 -8.00 -5.95
C GLU A 78 -19.06 -8.94 -5.26
N ALA A 79 -17.97 -9.33 -5.94
CA ALA A 79 -16.94 -10.16 -5.32
C ALA A 79 -16.29 -9.47 -4.10
N LEU A 80 -16.02 -8.16 -4.18
CA LEU A 80 -15.44 -7.37 -3.09
C LEU A 80 -16.29 -7.32 -1.82
N LYS A 81 -17.62 -7.45 -1.94
CA LYS A 81 -18.54 -7.47 -0.80
C LYS A 81 -18.42 -8.75 0.04
N THR A 82 -17.77 -9.79 -0.48
CA THR A 82 -17.62 -11.11 0.15
C THR A 82 -16.21 -11.33 0.70
N ASP A 83 -16.02 -12.39 1.48
CA ASP A 83 -14.70 -12.95 1.82
C ASP A 83 -14.48 -14.32 1.16
N ASP A 84 -15.31 -14.68 0.17
CA ASP A 84 -15.23 -15.98 -0.50
C ASP A 84 -14.02 -16.05 -1.44
N HIS A 85 -13.15 -17.04 -1.20
CA HIS A 85 -11.89 -17.18 -1.95
C HIS A 85 -12.13 -17.43 -3.45
N ALA A 86 -13.10 -18.26 -3.80
CA ALA A 86 -13.37 -18.61 -5.19
C ALA A 86 -13.93 -17.41 -5.97
N ALA A 87 -14.89 -16.68 -5.39
CA ALA A 87 -15.47 -15.47 -5.98
C ALA A 87 -14.42 -14.38 -6.19
N LEU A 88 -13.59 -14.10 -5.16
CA LEU A 88 -12.52 -13.11 -5.26
C LEU A 88 -11.47 -13.49 -6.31
N THR A 89 -11.05 -14.76 -6.33
CA THR A 89 -10.07 -15.25 -7.31
C THR A 89 -10.61 -15.17 -8.73
N ALA A 90 -11.86 -15.60 -8.97
CA ALA A 90 -12.50 -15.51 -10.28
C ALA A 90 -12.66 -14.06 -10.77
N ALA A 91 -12.97 -13.12 -9.86
CA ALA A 91 -13.02 -11.69 -10.17
C ALA A 91 -11.64 -11.15 -10.57
N TYR A 92 -10.58 -11.55 -9.87
CA TYR A 92 -9.22 -11.10 -10.17
C TYR A 92 -8.67 -11.69 -11.46
N GLU A 93 -8.92 -12.98 -11.71
CA GLU A 93 -8.62 -13.59 -13.01
C GLU A 93 -9.34 -12.85 -14.14
N THR A 94 -10.61 -12.48 -13.94
CA THR A 94 -11.36 -11.70 -14.93
C THR A 94 -10.77 -10.31 -15.15
N LEU A 95 -10.36 -9.62 -14.08
CA LEU A 95 -9.66 -8.33 -14.17
C LEU A 95 -8.34 -8.44 -14.95
N LYS A 96 -7.61 -9.55 -14.80
CA LYS A 96 -6.29 -9.77 -15.41
C LYS A 96 -6.34 -10.33 -16.84
N LYS A 97 -7.51 -10.71 -17.35
CA LYS A 97 -7.65 -11.28 -18.72
C LYS A 97 -7.16 -10.35 -19.80
N GLU A 98 -7.50 -9.07 -19.70
CA GLU A 98 -7.16 -8.05 -20.70
C GLU A 98 -6.82 -6.74 -19.98
N LYS A 99 -5.80 -6.03 -20.48
CA LYS A 99 -5.46 -4.70 -19.99
C LYS A 99 -6.54 -3.71 -20.39
N LEU A 100 -6.82 -2.76 -19.51
CA LEU A 100 -7.75 -1.66 -19.72
C LEU A 100 -7.11 -0.60 -20.62
N ALA A 101 -7.67 -0.41 -21.81
CA ALA A 101 -7.32 0.69 -22.68
C ALA A 101 -7.86 2.01 -22.08
N ALA A 102 -6.96 2.94 -21.75
CA ALA A 102 -7.31 4.29 -21.30
C ALA A 102 -6.80 5.39 -22.25
N GLY A 103 -6.03 5.02 -23.29
CA GLY A 103 -5.39 5.99 -24.18
C GLY A 103 -4.21 6.74 -23.52
N ASN A 104 -3.31 7.26 -24.36
CA ASN A 104 -2.16 8.09 -23.98
C ASN A 104 -1.17 7.50 -22.96
N GLU A 105 -1.31 6.22 -22.61
CA GLU A 105 -0.36 5.44 -21.81
C GLU A 105 0.04 6.19 -20.52
N PRO A 106 -0.73 6.22 -19.44
CA PRO A 106 -0.43 7.10 -18.30
C PRO A 106 0.86 6.74 -17.56
N VAL A 107 1.45 7.73 -16.90
CA VAL A 107 2.44 7.54 -15.84
C VAL A 107 1.71 7.55 -14.49
N VAL A 108 1.66 6.40 -13.85
CA VAL A 108 1.01 6.21 -12.55
C VAL A 108 2.03 6.44 -11.43
N ILE A 109 1.67 7.29 -10.46
CA ILE A 109 2.50 7.61 -9.30
C ILE A 109 1.72 7.23 -8.04
N GLY A 110 2.18 6.18 -7.34
CA GLY A 110 1.62 5.80 -6.04
C GLY A 110 2.29 6.54 -4.88
N PHE A 111 1.54 6.98 -3.88
CA PHE A 111 2.11 7.66 -2.71
C PHE A 111 2.46 6.72 -1.57
N ALA A 112 3.66 6.89 -1.02
CA ALA A 112 4.07 6.15 0.16
C ALA A 112 3.26 6.59 1.40
N GLU A 113 2.87 5.67 2.27
CA GLU A 113 3.27 4.24 2.24
C GLU A 113 2.27 3.37 1.50
N THR A 114 0.98 3.45 1.84
CA THR A 114 -0.01 2.43 1.48
C THR A 114 -0.46 2.53 0.03
N ALA A 115 -0.47 3.73 -0.55
CA ALA A 115 -0.87 3.91 -1.94
C ALA A 115 0.23 3.50 -2.94
N THR A 116 1.41 3.09 -2.48
CA THR A 116 2.39 2.37 -3.31
C THR A 116 1.73 1.15 -3.94
N ALA A 117 1.18 0.22 -3.15
CA ALA A 117 0.53 -0.97 -3.69
C ALA A 117 -0.74 -0.68 -4.48
N LEU A 118 -1.52 0.33 -4.06
CA LEU A 118 -2.71 0.76 -4.77
C LEU A 118 -2.37 1.27 -6.18
N GLY A 119 -1.38 2.15 -6.29
CA GLY A 119 -0.90 2.67 -7.56
C GLY A 119 -0.28 1.59 -8.43
N HIS A 120 0.46 0.65 -7.83
CA HIS A 120 1.04 -0.48 -8.58
C HIS A 120 -0.08 -1.35 -9.17
N GLY A 121 -1.14 -1.65 -8.41
CA GLY A 121 -2.30 -2.38 -8.91
C GLY A 121 -3.06 -1.64 -10.02
N VAL A 122 -3.12 -0.31 -9.98
CA VAL A 122 -3.71 0.51 -11.07
C VAL A 122 -2.88 0.36 -12.34
N TYR A 123 -1.55 0.52 -12.23
CA TYR A 123 -0.63 0.32 -13.34
C TYR A 123 -0.71 -1.10 -13.93
N ASP A 124 -0.82 -2.11 -13.08
CA ASP A 124 -0.81 -3.51 -13.48
C ASP A 124 -2.03 -3.93 -14.34
N VAL A 125 -3.07 -3.10 -14.42
CA VAL A 125 -4.23 -3.39 -15.26
C VAL A 125 -4.39 -2.40 -16.41
N LEU A 126 -3.64 -1.31 -16.46
CA LEU A 126 -3.71 -0.32 -17.54
C LEU A 126 -2.78 -0.71 -18.70
N GLU A 127 -3.26 -0.52 -19.92
CA GLU A 127 -2.46 -0.74 -21.13
C GLU A 127 -1.41 0.36 -21.31
N GLY A 128 -0.16 -0.03 -21.63
CA GLY A 128 0.95 0.89 -21.93
C GLY A 128 1.45 1.75 -20.76
N ALA A 129 0.85 1.61 -19.57
CA ALA A 129 1.18 2.44 -18.43
C ALA A 129 2.65 2.29 -17.99
N SER A 130 3.15 3.28 -17.28
CA SER A 130 4.40 3.23 -16.53
C SER A 130 4.12 3.55 -15.07
N TYR A 131 4.96 3.08 -14.15
CA TYR A 131 4.70 3.22 -12.73
C TYR A 131 5.95 3.59 -11.94
N ILE A 132 5.77 4.54 -11.04
CA ILE A 132 6.73 4.93 -10.01
C ILE A 132 5.97 5.13 -8.70
N HIS A 133 6.69 5.16 -7.58
CA HIS A 133 6.10 5.60 -6.32
C HIS A 133 7.02 6.52 -5.56
N THR A 134 6.44 7.31 -4.68
CA THR A 134 7.23 8.05 -3.70
C THR A 134 7.70 7.11 -2.59
N THR A 135 8.70 7.53 -1.84
CA THR A 135 9.25 6.80 -0.71
C THR A 135 9.76 7.78 0.34
N ARG A 136 9.81 7.32 1.59
CA ARG A 136 10.46 8.05 2.68
C ARG A 136 11.90 7.57 2.93
N GLU A 137 12.42 6.71 2.06
CA GLU A 137 13.75 6.13 2.18
C GLU A 137 14.80 6.96 1.45
N GLN A 138 15.87 7.32 2.17
CA GLN A 138 17.05 7.98 1.59
C GLN A 138 18.04 6.93 1.10
N LEU A 139 18.48 7.03 -0.15
CA LEU A 139 19.39 6.07 -0.78
C LEU A 139 20.85 6.53 -0.76
N LEU A 140 21.78 5.59 -0.68
CA LEU A 140 23.21 5.84 -0.66
C LEU A 140 23.70 6.19 -2.06
N GLY A 141 24.28 7.39 -2.22
CA GLY A 141 24.91 7.80 -3.48
C GLY A 141 23.94 8.03 -4.64
N LEU A 142 22.63 8.16 -4.36
CA LEU A 142 21.61 8.48 -5.34
C LEU A 142 20.73 9.59 -4.79
N ASP A 143 20.71 10.73 -5.49
CA ASP A 143 19.81 11.83 -5.18
C ASP A 143 18.42 11.58 -5.77
N PRO A 144 17.34 11.99 -5.08
CA PRO A 144 15.99 11.87 -5.60
C PRO A 144 15.78 12.78 -6.81
N SER A 145 15.09 12.29 -7.85
CA SER A 145 14.72 13.09 -9.02
C SER A 145 13.62 14.11 -8.69
N LEU A 146 12.74 13.76 -7.75
CA LEU A 146 11.71 14.64 -7.19
C LEU A 146 11.70 14.55 -5.67
N VAL A 147 11.50 15.70 -5.03
CA VAL A 147 11.31 15.85 -3.58
C VAL A 147 10.01 16.61 -3.43
N PHE A 148 9.06 16.02 -2.70
CA PHE A 148 7.79 16.63 -2.38
C PHE A 148 7.73 16.92 -0.88
N GLU A 149 7.66 18.21 -0.53
CA GLU A 149 7.62 18.66 0.86
C GLU A 149 6.21 18.50 1.43
N GLU A 150 6.06 17.74 2.53
CA GLU A 150 4.80 17.65 3.28
C GLU A 150 4.76 18.75 4.37
N GLU A 151 3.83 19.71 4.27
CA GLU A 151 3.70 20.87 5.20
C GLU A 151 3.27 20.52 6.65
N HIS A 152 3.23 19.24 7.02
CA HIS A 152 2.88 18.80 8.37
C HIS A 152 4.14 18.39 9.14
N SER A 153 4.39 19.09 10.25
CA SER A 153 5.58 19.10 11.12
C SER A 153 6.05 17.76 11.74
N HIS A 154 5.53 16.62 11.30
CA HIS A 154 5.91 15.29 11.77
C HIS A 154 6.22 14.29 10.64
N ALA A 155 6.04 14.65 9.37
CA ALA A 155 6.36 13.77 8.24
C ALA A 155 7.68 14.19 7.58
N THR A 156 8.51 13.20 7.22
CA THR A 156 9.64 13.35 6.31
C THR A 156 9.15 13.60 4.89
N ASP A 157 9.89 14.39 4.11
CA ASP A 157 9.65 14.61 2.68
C ASP A 157 9.42 13.29 1.92
N GLN A 158 8.56 13.35 0.90
CA GLN A 158 8.30 12.23 0.00
C GLN A 158 9.29 12.33 -1.17
N LEU A 159 10.16 11.33 -1.29
CA LEU A 159 11.22 11.26 -2.29
C LEU A 159 10.79 10.39 -3.47
N CYS A 160 11.27 10.67 -4.68
CA CYS A 160 11.07 9.80 -5.83
C CYS A 160 12.40 9.56 -6.53
N TYR A 161 12.68 8.30 -6.88
CA TYR A 161 13.89 7.85 -7.56
C TYR A 161 13.58 7.32 -8.95
N ALA A 162 12.74 8.04 -9.69
CA ALA A 162 12.39 7.71 -11.06
C ALA A 162 13.52 8.05 -12.03
N ASP A 163 13.70 7.23 -13.07
CA ASP A 163 14.39 7.64 -14.29
C ASP A 163 13.68 8.86 -14.87
N GLU A 164 14.40 9.97 -15.04
CA GLU A 164 13.82 11.19 -15.62
C GLU A 164 13.23 10.96 -17.01
N ALA A 165 13.71 9.98 -17.77
CA ALA A 165 13.15 9.63 -19.07
C ALA A 165 11.67 9.22 -18.97
N LEU A 166 11.24 8.62 -17.85
CA LEU A 166 9.85 8.25 -17.59
C LEU A 166 8.96 9.51 -17.41
N LEU A 167 9.55 10.60 -16.90
CA LEU A 167 8.89 11.87 -16.64
C LEU A 167 9.04 12.90 -17.77
N ARG A 168 10.04 12.77 -18.65
CA ARG A 168 10.27 13.66 -19.81
C ARG A 168 9.43 13.23 -21.02
N THR A 169 8.11 13.15 -20.84
CA THR A 169 7.13 12.82 -21.88
C THR A 169 5.88 13.70 -21.72
N ASP A 170 4.99 13.73 -22.72
CA ASP A 170 3.70 14.44 -22.60
C ASP A 170 2.56 13.52 -22.09
N ARG A 171 2.91 12.31 -21.63
CA ARG A 171 1.96 11.29 -21.15
C ARG A 171 1.25 11.79 -19.89
N PRO A 172 -0.07 11.55 -19.73
CA PRO A 172 -0.83 12.04 -18.58
C PRO A 172 -0.31 11.43 -17.28
N ILE A 173 -0.41 12.19 -16.20
CA ILE A 173 0.01 11.76 -14.86
C ILE A 173 -1.23 11.32 -14.07
N VAL A 174 -1.14 10.14 -13.46
CA VAL A 174 -2.17 9.59 -12.57
C VAL A 174 -1.57 9.46 -11.17
N LEU A 175 -1.99 10.32 -10.26
CA LEU A 175 -1.60 10.31 -8.85
C LEU A 175 -2.55 9.39 -8.07
N VAL A 176 -2.02 8.47 -7.29
CA VAL A 176 -2.82 7.49 -6.55
C VAL A 176 -2.56 7.61 -5.06
N ASP A 177 -3.64 7.83 -4.31
CA ASP A 177 -3.65 7.92 -2.84
C ASP A 177 -4.73 7.01 -2.24
N ASP A 178 -4.66 6.68 -0.95
CA ASP A 178 -5.74 5.93 -0.29
C ASP A 178 -6.93 6.84 0.07
N GLU A 179 -6.65 8.03 0.58
CA GLU A 179 -7.65 8.99 1.05
C GLU A 179 -7.26 10.44 0.75
N VAL A 180 -8.19 11.22 0.18
CA VAL A 180 -8.01 12.66 -0.03
C VAL A 180 -8.86 13.45 0.96
N THR A 181 -8.22 14.25 1.84
CA THR A 181 -8.93 15.10 2.82
C THR A 181 -8.98 16.57 2.43
N THR A 182 -7.81 17.20 2.30
CA THR A 182 -7.69 18.63 1.97
C THR A 182 -7.24 18.86 0.54
N GLY A 183 -6.67 17.83 -0.11
CA GLY A 183 -6.05 17.96 -1.42
C GLY A 183 -4.71 18.70 -1.43
N ARG A 184 -4.22 19.22 -0.29
CA ARG A 184 -2.95 19.98 -0.23
C ARG A 184 -1.74 19.19 -0.73
N THR A 185 -1.60 17.94 -0.31
CA THR A 185 -0.54 17.04 -0.81
C THR A 185 -0.58 16.93 -2.33
N ASN A 186 -1.77 16.70 -2.90
CA ASN A 186 -1.94 16.65 -4.36
C ASN A 186 -1.58 17.97 -5.04
N ILE A 187 -2.02 19.11 -4.48
CA ILE A 187 -1.71 20.45 -5.02
C ILE A 187 -0.20 20.69 -5.07
N ASN A 188 0.51 20.43 -3.96
CA ASN A 188 1.95 20.63 -3.87
C ASN A 188 2.70 19.73 -4.86
N ILE A 189 2.32 18.45 -4.92
CA ILE A 189 2.91 17.48 -5.85
C ILE A 189 2.67 17.90 -7.31
N ILE A 190 1.45 18.33 -7.66
CA ILE A 190 1.14 18.80 -9.02
C ILE A 190 1.99 20.04 -9.36
N ARG A 191 2.17 20.98 -8.42
CA ARG A 191 3.04 22.15 -8.66
C ARG A 191 4.48 21.73 -8.90
N ASP A 192 5.04 20.87 -8.05
CA ASP A 192 6.44 20.44 -8.14
C ASP A 192 6.69 19.62 -9.41
N LEU A 193 5.76 18.73 -9.76
CA LEU A 193 5.79 17.98 -11.02
C LEU A 193 5.67 18.93 -12.21
N HIS A 194 4.68 19.81 -12.23
CA HIS A 194 4.41 20.68 -13.37
C HIS A 194 5.55 21.69 -13.60
N ALA A 195 6.22 22.15 -12.54
CA ALA A 195 7.36 23.05 -12.64
C ALA A 195 8.57 22.40 -13.35
N LYS A 196 8.77 21.10 -13.18
CA LYS A 196 9.90 20.35 -13.78
C LYS A 196 9.52 19.64 -15.08
N TYR A 197 8.34 19.05 -15.11
CA TYR A 197 7.80 18.19 -16.16
C TYR A 197 6.34 18.59 -16.43
N PRO A 198 6.10 19.70 -17.16
CA PRO A 198 4.76 20.18 -17.46
C PRO A 198 3.86 19.11 -18.07
N ARG A 199 2.57 19.19 -17.78
CA ARG A 199 1.52 18.30 -18.31
C ARG A 199 0.27 19.10 -18.62
N HIS A 200 -0.48 18.63 -19.61
CA HIS A 200 -1.81 19.17 -19.91
C HIS A 200 -2.87 18.69 -18.93
N SER A 201 -2.72 17.47 -18.39
CA SER A 201 -3.68 16.89 -17.47
C SER A 201 -3.05 16.08 -16.35
N TYR A 202 -3.71 16.11 -15.20
CA TYR A 202 -3.45 15.27 -14.03
C TYR A 202 -4.75 14.60 -13.61
N THR A 203 -4.67 13.33 -13.23
CA THR A 203 -5.78 12.64 -12.58
C THR A 203 -5.38 12.19 -11.19
N ILE A 204 -6.23 12.46 -10.21
CA ILE A 204 -6.08 11.98 -8.83
C ILE A 204 -7.07 10.82 -8.65
N LEU A 205 -6.56 9.66 -8.26
CA LEU A 205 -7.33 8.48 -7.90
C LEU A 205 -7.25 8.25 -6.39
N SER A 206 -8.39 8.08 -5.74
CA SER A 206 -8.42 7.67 -4.33
C SER A 206 -9.55 6.71 -3.99
N ILE A 207 -9.40 5.93 -2.92
CA ILE A 207 -10.53 5.12 -2.45
C ILE A 207 -11.59 6.05 -1.87
N LEU A 208 -11.16 7.01 -1.06
CA LEU A 208 -12.02 7.94 -0.34
C LEU A 208 -11.67 9.39 -0.70
N ASP A 209 -12.68 10.23 -0.92
CA ASP A 209 -12.54 11.68 -1.07
C ASP A 209 -13.50 12.40 -0.11
N TRP A 210 -12.92 13.14 0.83
CA TRP A 210 -13.60 13.87 1.90
C TRP A 210 -13.45 15.38 1.79
N ARG A 211 -13.06 15.87 0.61
CA ARG A 211 -12.87 17.31 0.40
C ARG A 211 -14.18 18.07 0.58
N THR A 212 -14.07 19.21 1.26
CA THR A 212 -15.14 20.21 1.32
C THR A 212 -15.20 20.98 0.01
N GLU A 213 -16.26 21.75 -0.20
CA GLU A 213 -16.37 22.65 -1.37
C GLU A 213 -15.20 23.66 -1.43
N GLU A 214 -14.68 24.08 -0.27
CA GLU A 214 -13.50 24.95 -0.20
C GLU A 214 -12.24 24.25 -0.75
N HIS A 215 -12.01 22.99 -0.35
CA HIS A 215 -10.89 22.20 -0.85
C HIS A 215 -11.02 21.86 -2.34
N GLU A 216 -12.23 21.67 -2.84
CA GLU A 216 -12.49 21.49 -4.28
C GLU A 216 -12.18 22.78 -5.05
N LYS A 217 -12.63 23.94 -4.55
CA LYS A 217 -12.31 25.25 -5.14
C LYS A 217 -10.81 25.53 -5.19
N ALA A 218 -10.06 25.13 -4.16
CA ALA A 218 -8.60 25.25 -4.15
C ALA A 218 -7.94 24.44 -5.29
N MET A 219 -8.52 23.29 -5.67
CA MET A 219 -8.05 22.52 -6.82
C MET A 219 -8.39 23.21 -8.15
N CYS A 220 -9.60 23.77 -8.30
CA CYS A 220 -9.97 24.54 -9.49
C CYS A 220 -9.10 25.80 -9.66
N GLN A 221 -8.73 26.46 -8.56
CA GLN A 221 -7.79 27.58 -8.59
C GLN A 221 -6.41 27.15 -9.11
N LEU A 222 -5.95 25.95 -8.75
CA LEU A 222 -4.70 25.39 -9.30
C LEU A 222 -4.81 25.10 -10.81
N GLU A 223 -5.95 24.57 -11.28
CA GLU A 223 -6.22 24.37 -12.71
C GLU A 223 -6.11 25.69 -13.48
N GLU A 224 -6.76 26.75 -12.99
CA GLU A 224 -6.73 28.09 -13.58
C GLU A 224 -5.32 28.69 -13.56
N GLU A 225 -4.62 28.58 -12.45
CA GLU A 225 -3.27 29.12 -12.28
C GLU A 225 -2.26 28.48 -13.23
N LEU A 226 -2.29 27.16 -13.37
CA LEU A 226 -1.33 26.42 -14.19
C LEU A 226 -1.80 26.23 -15.65
N GLY A 227 -3.05 26.54 -15.97
CA GLY A 227 -3.62 26.34 -17.31
C GLY A 227 -3.71 24.86 -17.69
N ILE A 228 -4.06 24.00 -16.74
CA ILE A 228 -4.11 22.54 -16.86
C ILE A 228 -5.51 22.00 -16.53
N HIS A 229 -5.73 20.72 -16.83
CA HIS A 229 -6.91 20.00 -16.36
C HIS A 229 -6.56 19.04 -15.22
N ILE A 230 -7.33 19.07 -14.13
CA ILE A 230 -7.19 18.20 -12.98
C ILE A 230 -8.52 17.46 -12.77
N THR A 231 -8.49 16.14 -12.98
CA THR A 231 -9.63 15.27 -12.71
C THR A 231 -9.44 14.57 -11.37
N SER A 232 -10.47 14.52 -10.52
CA SER A 232 -10.44 13.73 -9.28
C SER A 232 -11.50 12.64 -9.33
N LEU A 233 -11.06 11.39 -9.21
CA LEU A 233 -11.94 10.22 -9.22
C LEU A 233 -11.75 9.44 -7.92
N SER A 234 -12.86 9.13 -7.25
CA SER A 234 -12.83 8.29 -6.06
C SER A 234 -13.88 7.19 -6.08
N LEU A 235 -13.61 6.08 -5.40
CA LEU A 235 -14.60 5.01 -5.26
C LEU A 235 -15.79 5.46 -4.40
N LEU A 236 -15.51 6.21 -3.34
CA LEU A 236 -16.49 6.86 -2.49
C LEU A 236 -16.13 8.33 -2.26
N LYS A 237 -17.15 9.19 -2.32
CA LYS A 237 -17.01 10.62 -2.07
C LYS A 237 -18.06 11.08 -1.05
N GLY A 238 -17.69 12.01 -0.19
CA GLY A 238 -18.64 12.58 0.75
C GLY A 238 -18.10 13.79 1.50
N GLN A 239 -18.95 14.35 2.34
CA GLN A 239 -18.60 15.34 3.34
C GLN A 239 -18.81 14.73 4.72
N MET A 240 -18.11 15.30 5.69
CA MET A 240 -18.10 14.78 7.04
C MET A 240 -18.16 15.92 8.04
N VAL A 241 -19.05 15.74 9.01
CA VAL A 241 -19.14 16.61 10.18
C VAL A 241 -18.84 15.78 11.41
N PHE A 242 -17.72 16.10 12.06
CA PHE A 242 -17.34 15.47 13.31
C PHE A 242 -18.07 16.12 14.49
N ARG A 243 -18.77 15.31 15.30
CA ARG A 243 -19.38 15.75 16.56
C ARG A 243 -18.89 14.86 17.72
N GLY A 244 -17.97 15.37 18.52
CA GLY A 244 -17.47 14.64 19.68
C GLY A 244 -16.31 15.29 20.40
N LYS A 245 -15.93 14.71 21.54
CA LYS A 245 -14.69 15.02 22.24
C LYS A 245 -13.58 14.12 21.72
N THR A 246 -12.38 14.67 21.50
CA THR A 246 -11.15 13.89 21.32
C THR A 246 -10.91 13.02 22.55
N LEU A 247 -10.41 11.81 22.36
CA LEU A 247 -9.89 11.01 23.47
C LEU A 247 -8.58 11.68 23.93
N ASP A 248 -8.53 12.07 25.21
CA ASP A 248 -7.43 12.92 25.68
C ASP A 248 -6.13 12.15 25.99
N GLU A 249 -6.13 10.83 26.24
CA GLU A 249 -4.89 10.03 26.37
C GLU A 249 -5.11 8.53 26.02
N PRO A 250 -4.19 7.86 25.30
CA PRO A 250 -4.20 6.41 25.18
C PRO A 250 -3.68 5.73 26.44
N ALA A 251 -4.48 4.84 27.03
CA ALA A 251 -4.03 3.87 28.02
C ALA A 251 -3.74 2.49 27.40
N TYR A 252 -3.39 2.45 26.10
CA TYR A 252 -3.08 1.21 25.39
C TYR A 252 -1.56 0.99 25.34
N SER A 253 -1.10 -0.16 25.83
CA SER A 253 0.31 -0.55 25.72
C SER A 253 0.55 -1.26 24.39
N TYR A 254 1.52 -0.75 23.62
CA TYR A 254 2.00 -1.39 22.38
C TYR A 254 3.17 -2.36 22.62
N GLU A 255 3.53 -2.57 23.89
CA GLU A 255 4.69 -3.37 24.26
C GLU A 255 4.46 -4.84 23.89
N ILE A 256 5.50 -5.44 23.31
CA ILE A 256 5.54 -6.86 23.00
C ILE A 256 6.20 -7.55 24.19
N ALA A 257 5.49 -8.48 24.82
CA ALA A 257 6.04 -9.22 25.95
C ALA A 257 7.03 -10.29 25.47
N GLU A 258 8.19 -10.40 26.12
CA GLU A 258 9.15 -11.48 25.87
C GLU A 258 8.50 -12.85 26.15
N GLN A 259 8.76 -13.83 25.28
CA GLN A 259 8.14 -15.16 25.34
C GLN A 259 9.21 -16.24 25.45
N GLU A 260 9.05 -17.15 26.42
CA GLU A 260 10.01 -18.26 26.65
C GLU A 260 10.00 -19.30 25.52
N LYS A 261 8.88 -19.45 24.81
CA LYS A 261 8.68 -20.47 23.76
C LYS A 261 8.48 -19.80 22.41
N PRO A 262 9.54 -19.60 21.62
CA PRO A 262 9.40 -19.01 20.29
C PRO A 262 8.76 -19.99 19.30
N PRO A 263 8.09 -19.48 18.25
CA PRO A 263 7.66 -20.29 17.12
C PRO A 263 8.85 -20.92 16.39
N SER A 264 8.58 -21.98 15.63
CA SER A 264 9.59 -22.52 14.70
C SER A 264 9.85 -21.54 13.56
N LEU A 265 11.12 -21.33 13.22
CA LEU A 265 11.55 -20.40 12.17
C LEU A 265 11.97 -21.14 10.91
N SER A 266 11.58 -20.62 9.74
CA SER A 266 12.07 -21.04 8.42
C SER A 266 12.47 -19.81 7.61
N PHE A 267 13.50 -19.92 6.79
CA PHE A 267 14.01 -18.80 5.99
C PHE A 267 13.91 -19.13 4.50
N HIS A 268 13.35 -18.21 3.74
CA HIS A 268 13.10 -18.36 2.31
C HIS A 268 13.68 -17.17 1.55
N SER A 269 14.66 -17.43 0.69
CA SER A 269 15.10 -16.45 -0.30
C SER A 269 14.31 -16.63 -1.59
N LEU A 270 13.79 -15.50 -2.07
CA LEU A 270 13.13 -15.36 -3.37
C LEU A 270 13.97 -14.55 -4.37
N GLN A 271 15.25 -14.30 -4.07
CA GLN A 271 16.17 -13.54 -4.93
C GLN A 271 16.12 -14.00 -6.39
N SER A 272 16.05 -15.32 -6.64
CA SER A 272 16.05 -15.88 -8.00
C SER A 272 14.85 -15.48 -8.86
N PHE A 273 13.78 -14.96 -8.26
CA PHE A 273 12.56 -14.56 -8.97
C PHE A 273 12.55 -13.08 -9.34
N PHE A 274 13.43 -12.26 -8.76
CA PHE A 274 13.37 -10.80 -8.86
C PHE A 274 14.70 -10.20 -9.32
N LYS A 275 14.64 -9.10 -10.06
CA LYS A 275 15.81 -8.41 -10.57
C LYS A 275 16.34 -7.44 -9.52
N GLN A 276 17.54 -7.70 -9.02
CA GLN A 276 18.23 -6.78 -8.12
C GLN A 276 18.69 -5.51 -8.84
N VAL A 277 18.55 -4.37 -8.17
CA VAL A 277 19.08 -3.07 -8.62
C VAL A 277 20.15 -2.58 -7.64
N PRO A 278 21.24 -1.94 -8.12
CA PRO A 278 22.45 -1.69 -7.34
C PRO A 278 22.32 -0.50 -6.36
N TYR A 279 21.16 -0.31 -5.76
CA TYR A 279 20.88 0.76 -4.81
C TYR A 279 20.81 0.21 -3.39
N SER A 280 21.13 1.04 -2.40
CA SER A 280 21.12 0.67 -0.98
C SER A 280 20.68 1.87 -0.16
N LEU A 281 20.24 1.65 1.09
CA LEU A 281 19.90 2.75 2.00
C LEU A 281 21.15 3.57 2.34
N SER A 282 20.99 4.90 2.37
CA SER A 282 22.02 5.88 2.78
C SER A 282 22.63 5.60 4.15
N HIS A 283 21.87 4.95 5.02
CA HIS A 283 22.20 4.79 6.43
C HIS A 283 21.94 3.39 6.99
N ALA A 284 21.71 2.39 6.14
CA ALA A 284 21.64 1.00 6.60
C ALA A 284 22.98 0.30 6.34
N ALA A 285 23.79 0.22 7.40
CA ALA A 285 24.39 -1.06 7.72
C ALA A 285 23.41 -1.73 8.68
N ASN A 286 22.44 -2.48 8.18
CA ASN A 286 21.85 -3.48 9.06
C ASN A 286 22.99 -4.46 9.43
N SER A 287 22.90 -5.17 10.56
CA SER A 287 23.98 -6.09 10.94
C SER A 287 24.19 -7.25 9.93
N ALA A 288 23.33 -7.36 8.91
CA ALA A 288 23.45 -8.28 7.79
C ALA A 288 24.11 -7.69 6.52
N GLY A 289 24.56 -6.43 6.51
CA GLY A 289 25.29 -5.80 5.40
C GLY A 289 24.43 -4.99 4.41
N HIS A 290 25.00 -4.67 3.24
CA HIS A 290 24.28 -3.96 2.17
C HIS A 290 23.59 -4.95 1.23
N SER A 291 22.26 -4.95 1.22
CA SER A 291 21.45 -5.69 0.25
C SER A 291 20.83 -4.73 -0.78
N PRO A 292 20.82 -5.11 -2.06
CA PRO A 292 20.21 -4.33 -3.14
C PRO A 292 18.68 -4.30 -3.00
N TYR A 293 18.02 -3.32 -3.60
CA TYR A 293 16.56 -3.36 -3.79
C TYR A 293 16.20 -4.29 -4.96
N ILE A 294 14.91 -4.56 -5.15
CA ILE A 294 14.41 -5.22 -6.37
C ILE A 294 13.72 -4.22 -7.30
N HIS A 295 13.81 -4.46 -8.60
CA HIS A 295 13.18 -3.63 -9.65
C HIS A 295 11.66 -3.64 -9.53
N GLU A 296 11.09 -4.81 -9.21
CA GLU A 296 9.67 -5.11 -9.26
C GLU A 296 8.83 -4.44 -8.17
N THR A 297 9.44 -3.72 -7.21
CA THR A 297 8.67 -2.84 -6.32
C THR A 297 8.12 -1.62 -7.06
N GLY A 298 8.79 -1.22 -8.15
CA GLY A 298 8.50 -0.01 -8.92
C GLY A 298 9.02 1.28 -8.31
N ARG A 299 9.84 1.19 -7.27
CA ARG A 299 10.53 2.32 -6.64
C ARG A 299 11.37 3.14 -7.63
N PHE A 300 11.93 2.47 -8.63
CA PHE A 300 12.86 3.04 -9.62
C PHE A 300 12.25 3.21 -11.02
N GLY A 301 10.95 2.95 -11.16
CA GLY A 301 10.27 2.99 -12.46
C GLY A 301 10.05 1.63 -13.09
N LEU A 302 8.81 1.35 -13.45
CA LEU A 302 8.38 0.23 -14.28
C LEU A 302 7.76 0.75 -15.58
N ASN A 303 7.92 -0.01 -16.64
CA ASN A 303 7.26 0.19 -17.92
C ASN A 303 6.38 -1.02 -18.26
N ALA A 304 5.50 -0.89 -19.26
CA ALA A 304 4.53 -1.93 -19.61
C ALA A 304 5.13 -3.34 -19.80
N ALA A 305 6.38 -3.46 -20.29
CA ALA A 305 7.04 -4.74 -20.51
C ALA A 305 7.38 -5.48 -19.20
N ASP A 306 7.50 -4.77 -18.07
CA ASP A 306 7.81 -5.36 -16.77
C ASP A 306 6.62 -6.16 -16.19
N THR A 307 5.38 -5.85 -16.59
CA THR A 307 4.18 -6.48 -15.99
C THR A 307 4.10 -7.99 -16.20
N ALA A 308 4.47 -8.49 -17.39
CA ALA A 308 4.44 -9.91 -17.69
C ALA A 308 5.48 -10.70 -16.87
N ALA A 309 6.69 -10.14 -16.72
CA ALA A 309 7.74 -10.75 -15.92
C ALA A 309 7.36 -10.80 -14.43
N LEU A 310 6.78 -9.72 -13.91
CA LEU A 310 6.28 -9.67 -12.54
C LEU A 310 5.11 -10.64 -12.31
N ASP A 311 4.18 -10.75 -13.26
CA ASP A 311 3.08 -11.72 -13.18
C ASP A 311 3.59 -13.15 -13.06
N GLN A 312 4.58 -13.52 -13.88
CA GLN A 312 5.22 -14.83 -13.83
C GLN A 312 5.98 -15.04 -12.51
N ALA A 313 6.84 -14.09 -12.13
CA ALA A 313 7.63 -14.18 -10.90
C ALA A 313 6.74 -14.32 -9.66
N ALA A 314 5.65 -13.54 -9.57
CA ALA A 314 4.71 -13.61 -8.47
C ALA A 314 3.98 -14.95 -8.39
N ALA A 315 3.57 -15.51 -9.54
CA ALA A 315 2.92 -16.82 -9.60
C ALA A 315 3.87 -17.93 -9.15
N GLU A 316 5.08 -18.00 -9.71
CA GLU A 316 6.05 -19.04 -9.39
C GLU A 316 6.53 -18.97 -7.93
N ALA A 317 6.87 -17.76 -7.45
CA ALA A 317 7.30 -17.55 -6.08
C ALA A 317 6.18 -17.82 -5.06
N GLY A 318 4.95 -17.39 -5.35
CA GLY A 318 3.79 -17.67 -4.50
C GLY A 318 3.46 -19.17 -4.43
N LEU A 319 3.55 -19.89 -5.55
CA LEU A 319 3.40 -21.35 -5.58
C LEU A 319 4.52 -22.08 -4.81
N LYS A 320 5.76 -21.55 -4.84
CA LYS A 320 6.84 -22.06 -4.00
C LYS A 320 6.51 -21.88 -2.51
N LEU A 321 6.13 -20.67 -2.08
CA LEU A 321 5.78 -20.42 -0.68
C LEU A 321 4.57 -21.24 -0.22
N ARG A 322 3.62 -21.52 -1.12
CA ARG A 322 2.49 -22.42 -0.84
C ARG A 322 2.94 -23.81 -0.37
N GLN A 323 4.01 -24.35 -0.96
CA GLN A 323 4.54 -25.67 -0.60
C GLN A 323 5.21 -25.68 0.79
N GLU A 324 5.61 -24.50 1.28
CA GLU A 324 6.29 -24.35 2.57
C GLU A 324 5.33 -24.19 3.76
N ARG A 325 4.06 -23.86 3.49
CA ARG A 325 3.00 -23.75 4.50
C ARG A 325 2.90 -25.03 5.34
N LYS A 326 2.71 -24.88 6.65
CA LYS A 326 2.54 -26.00 7.59
C LYS A 326 1.13 -26.06 8.18
N GLY A 327 0.40 -24.95 8.17
CA GLY A 327 -0.95 -24.81 8.67
C GLY A 327 -1.99 -24.42 7.61
N LYS A 328 -3.22 -24.20 8.09
CA LYS A 328 -4.36 -23.86 7.21
C LYS A 328 -4.60 -22.36 7.15
N GLN A 329 -4.49 -21.69 8.30
CA GLN A 329 -4.66 -20.25 8.40
C GLN A 329 -3.30 -19.58 8.41
N THR A 330 -3.04 -18.75 7.40
CA THR A 330 -1.74 -18.12 7.19
C THR A 330 -1.90 -16.61 7.07
N LEU A 331 -1.10 -15.88 7.83
CA LEU A 331 -0.93 -14.43 7.66
C LEU A 331 0.31 -14.15 6.81
N CYS A 332 0.16 -13.38 5.76
CA CYS A 332 1.26 -12.84 4.96
C CYS A 332 1.42 -11.36 5.29
N LEU A 333 2.56 -10.98 5.87
CA LEU A 333 2.82 -9.66 6.41
C LEU A 333 3.94 -8.96 5.62
N GLY A 334 3.58 -7.94 4.83
CA GLY A 334 4.54 -7.00 4.23
C GLY A 334 5.05 -5.95 5.22
N THR A 335 6.03 -5.16 4.81
CA THR A 335 6.67 -4.13 5.66
C THR A 335 6.62 -2.75 5.03
N GLY A 336 5.94 -1.80 5.68
CA GLY A 336 5.89 -0.41 5.25
C GLY A 336 5.42 -0.25 3.80
N GLU A 337 6.33 0.18 2.92
CA GLU A 337 6.09 0.38 1.48
C GLU A 337 6.10 -0.95 0.68
N LEU A 338 6.66 -2.04 1.22
CA LEU A 338 6.69 -3.35 0.58
C LEU A 338 5.35 -4.09 0.74
N MET A 339 4.35 -3.64 0.00
CA MET A 339 3.01 -4.20 0.05
C MET A 339 2.64 -5.00 -1.21
N TYR A 340 2.86 -4.45 -2.40
CA TYR A 340 2.33 -5.02 -3.64
C TYR A 340 2.87 -6.41 -3.96
N VAL A 341 4.20 -6.59 -3.94
CA VAL A 341 4.83 -7.87 -4.27
C VAL A 341 4.40 -8.95 -3.26
N PRO A 342 4.51 -8.76 -1.93
CA PRO A 342 3.97 -9.73 -0.97
C PRO A 342 2.49 -10.06 -1.16
N MET A 343 1.66 -9.06 -1.48
CA MET A 343 0.23 -9.25 -1.75
C MET A 343 -0.03 -10.12 -2.98
N ARG A 344 0.72 -9.89 -4.08
CA ARG A 344 0.67 -10.70 -5.30
C ARG A 344 1.09 -12.14 -5.04
N LEU A 345 2.18 -12.35 -4.30
CA LEU A 345 2.66 -13.68 -3.91
C LEU A 345 1.61 -14.41 -3.08
N SER A 346 1.03 -13.72 -2.10
CA SER A 346 -0.02 -14.23 -1.22
C SER A 346 -1.26 -14.69 -1.97
N ALA A 347 -1.64 -14.01 -3.06
CA ALA A 347 -2.77 -14.40 -3.90
C ALA A 347 -2.57 -15.76 -4.59
N HIS A 348 -1.34 -16.20 -4.81
CA HIS A 348 -1.00 -17.50 -5.40
C HIS A 348 -0.77 -18.61 -4.35
N MET A 349 -0.89 -18.30 -3.05
CA MET A 349 -0.67 -19.26 -1.96
C MET A 349 -1.90 -20.13 -1.61
N GLY A 350 -3.05 -19.89 -2.26
CA GLY A 350 -4.29 -20.67 -2.13
C GLY A 350 -5.23 -20.16 -1.03
N GLU A 351 -6.11 -21.03 -0.54
CA GLU A 351 -7.10 -20.71 0.51
C GLU A 351 -6.46 -20.52 1.90
N GLY A 352 -7.19 -19.83 2.78
CA GLY A 352 -6.79 -19.61 4.18
C GLY A 352 -5.72 -18.52 4.38
N ILE A 353 -5.47 -17.71 3.35
CA ILE A 353 -4.49 -16.62 3.40
C ILE A 353 -5.16 -15.30 3.74
N ARG A 354 -4.59 -14.58 4.72
CA ARG A 354 -4.84 -13.15 4.94
C ARG A 354 -3.56 -12.37 4.65
N PHE A 355 -3.68 -11.24 3.97
CA PHE A 355 -2.61 -10.29 3.73
C PHE A 355 -2.71 -9.09 4.66
N HIS A 356 -1.57 -8.61 5.15
CA HIS A 356 -1.45 -7.45 5.99
C HIS A 356 -0.09 -6.74 5.76
N SER A 357 0.10 -5.54 6.30
CA SER A 357 1.37 -4.82 6.26
C SER A 357 1.58 -4.00 7.52
N THR A 358 2.85 -3.77 7.87
CA THR A 358 3.23 -2.82 8.92
C THR A 358 3.12 -1.37 8.40
N THR A 359 3.11 -0.39 9.30
CA THR A 359 3.10 1.03 8.93
C THR A 359 3.93 1.87 9.90
N ARG A 360 4.40 3.04 9.45
CA ARG A 360 5.02 4.05 10.33
C ARG A 360 4.00 4.92 11.06
N SER A 361 2.71 4.82 10.72
CA SER A 361 1.66 5.70 11.25
C SER A 361 1.06 5.15 12.54
N PRO A 362 1.26 5.81 13.70
CA PRO A 362 0.60 5.38 14.93
C PRO A 362 -0.90 5.72 14.91
N ILE A 363 -1.72 4.73 15.25
CA ILE A 363 -3.17 4.87 15.45
C ILE A 363 -3.55 4.28 16.79
N HIS A 364 -4.67 4.71 17.39
CA HIS A 364 -5.06 4.33 18.75
C HIS A 364 -5.92 3.05 18.77
N PRO A 365 -5.43 1.92 19.32
CA PRO A 365 -6.27 0.73 19.51
C PRO A 365 -7.21 0.91 20.68
N VAL A 366 -8.45 0.42 20.55
CA VAL A 366 -9.40 0.34 21.65
C VAL A 366 -9.95 -1.08 21.66
N GLU A 367 -9.70 -1.81 22.75
CA GLU A 367 -10.23 -3.16 22.97
C GLU A 367 -11.73 -3.09 23.27
N LYS A 368 -12.52 -2.87 22.21
CA LYS A 368 -13.97 -2.75 22.27
C LYS A 368 -14.59 -3.33 21.01
N ASN A 369 -15.57 -4.22 21.19
CA ASN A 369 -16.35 -4.76 20.09
C ASN A 369 -16.97 -3.64 19.23
N GLY A 370 -16.79 -3.75 17.91
CA GLY A 370 -17.24 -2.75 16.94
C GLY A 370 -16.33 -1.54 16.77
N TYR A 371 -15.15 -1.53 17.40
CA TYR A 371 -14.10 -0.57 17.11
C TYR A 371 -13.07 -1.16 16.14
N ALA A 372 -12.64 -0.36 15.17
CA ALA A 372 -11.93 -0.85 13.99
C ALA A 372 -10.54 -1.44 14.29
N VAL A 373 -9.86 -0.93 15.32
CA VAL A 373 -8.50 -1.36 15.69
C VAL A 373 -8.48 -1.72 17.16
N GLN A 374 -8.37 -3.01 17.45
CA GLN A 374 -8.57 -3.57 18.79
C GLN A 374 -7.27 -3.88 19.51
N ASN A 375 -6.19 -4.11 18.75
CA ASN A 375 -4.85 -4.26 19.30
C ASN A 375 -3.80 -3.65 18.36
N GLY A 376 -2.61 -3.39 18.89
CA GLY A 376 -1.48 -2.89 18.13
C GLY A 376 -0.15 -3.19 18.82
N PHE A 377 0.89 -3.36 18.02
CA PHE A 377 2.23 -3.69 18.51
C PHE A 377 3.25 -2.80 17.82
N THR A 378 4.31 -2.45 18.53
CA THR A 378 5.38 -1.62 17.96
C THR A 378 6.76 -2.25 18.10
N PHE A 379 7.60 -2.03 17.11
CA PHE A 379 8.96 -2.54 17.02
C PHE A 379 9.78 -1.67 16.07
N MET A 380 11.10 -1.74 16.18
CA MET A 380 11.99 -1.12 15.20
C MET A 380 11.97 -1.93 13.91
N ASN A 381 11.92 -1.26 12.76
CA ASN A 381 11.92 -1.90 11.45
C ASN A 381 13.18 -2.77 11.30
N PRO A 382 13.04 -4.08 11.02
CA PRO A 382 14.21 -4.96 10.87
C PRO A 382 15.17 -4.57 9.73
N GLU A 383 14.69 -3.84 8.72
CA GLU A 383 15.52 -3.34 7.60
C GLU A 383 16.18 -1.97 7.90
N ASP A 384 15.64 -1.20 8.85
CA ASP A 384 16.20 0.09 9.30
C ASP A 384 15.78 0.39 10.75
N ALA A 385 16.66 0.09 11.70
CA ALA A 385 16.37 0.17 13.13
C ALA A 385 16.11 1.60 13.66
N ARG A 386 16.24 2.65 12.83
CA ARG A 386 15.89 4.02 13.19
C ARG A 386 14.40 4.32 12.99
N ILE A 387 13.72 3.47 12.22
CA ILE A 387 12.32 3.66 11.84
C ILE A 387 11.45 2.76 12.71
N GLN A 388 10.56 3.37 13.48
CA GLN A 388 9.58 2.63 14.27
C GLN A 388 8.40 2.21 13.39
N HIS A 389 8.05 0.92 13.43
CA HIS A 389 6.89 0.35 12.77
C HIS A 389 5.81 -0.04 13.79
N TYR A 390 4.60 -0.12 13.28
CA TYR A 390 3.42 -0.62 13.96
C TYR A 390 2.73 -1.70 13.12
N VAL A 391 2.13 -2.66 13.79
CA VAL A 391 1.20 -3.64 13.21
C VAL A 391 -0.04 -3.74 14.09
N TYR A 392 -1.20 -3.99 13.50
CA TYR A 392 -2.49 -3.88 14.18
C TYR A 392 -3.36 -5.10 13.96
N ASN A 393 -4.34 -5.30 14.84
CA ASN A 393 -5.36 -6.34 14.69
C ASN A 393 -4.77 -7.73 14.37
N ILE A 394 -3.70 -8.14 15.08
CA ILE A 394 -3.22 -9.51 15.02
C ILE A 394 -4.00 -10.35 16.06
N PRO A 395 -4.97 -11.18 15.63
CA PRO A 395 -5.76 -12.02 16.51
C PRO A 395 -4.89 -13.05 17.25
N MET A 396 -5.34 -13.48 18.44
CA MET A 396 -4.68 -14.52 19.21
C MET A 396 -5.15 -15.90 18.74
N GLY A 397 -4.22 -16.80 18.40
CA GLY A 397 -4.52 -18.19 18.05
C GLY A 397 -5.25 -18.41 16.72
N GLU A 398 -5.38 -17.39 15.87
CA GLU A 398 -6.05 -17.52 14.56
C GLU A 398 -5.13 -18.07 13.47
N TYR A 399 -3.84 -17.69 13.49
CA TYR A 399 -2.89 -18.06 12.44
C TYR A 399 -1.96 -19.18 12.90
N ASP A 400 -1.86 -20.24 12.09
CA ASP A 400 -0.88 -21.31 12.27
C ASP A 400 0.51 -20.87 11.77
N ASP A 401 0.52 -20.25 10.58
CA ASP A 401 1.71 -19.78 9.87
C ASP A 401 1.70 -18.25 9.72
N VAL A 402 2.87 -17.63 9.84
CA VAL A 402 3.09 -16.25 9.41
C VAL A 402 4.24 -16.20 8.42
N PHE A 403 4.02 -15.60 7.25
CA PHE A 403 5.08 -15.26 6.29
C PHE A 403 5.39 -13.77 6.41
N LEU A 404 6.57 -13.43 6.93
CA LEU A 404 7.06 -12.06 7.00
C LEU A 404 7.93 -11.74 5.80
N PHE A 405 7.55 -10.73 5.05
CA PHE A 405 8.26 -10.32 3.84
C PHE A 405 9.12 -9.11 4.13
N PHE A 406 10.38 -9.21 3.75
CA PHE A 406 11.35 -8.12 3.75
C PHE A 406 11.90 -7.96 2.33
N GLU A 407 12.16 -6.72 1.92
CA GLU A 407 12.74 -6.49 0.60
C GLU A 407 14.18 -7.01 0.60
N LYS A 408 14.88 -6.81 1.71
CA LYS A 408 16.28 -7.13 1.94
C LYS A 408 16.46 -8.19 3.02
N LYS A 409 17.67 -8.74 3.07
CA LYS A 409 18.09 -9.61 4.16
C LYS A 409 18.12 -8.86 5.49
N VAL A 410 17.62 -9.50 6.54
CA VAL A 410 17.54 -8.96 7.91
C VAL A 410 18.25 -9.89 8.88
N SER A 411 18.82 -9.34 9.97
CA SER A 411 19.50 -10.14 10.99
C SER A 411 18.49 -10.81 11.93
N GLN A 412 18.90 -11.93 12.55
CA GLN A 412 18.05 -12.63 13.52
C GLN A 412 17.74 -11.77 14.76
N GLU A 413 18.68 -10.94 15.19
CA GLU A 413 18.49 -10.00 16.31
C GLU A 413 17.38 -9.00 16.01
N ALA A 414 17.37 -8.43 14.80
CA ALA A 414 16.36 -7.47 14.37
C ALA A 414 14.94 -8.09 14.28
N LEU A 415 14.85 -9.41 14.15
CA LEU A 415 13.59 -10.15 14.11
C LEU A 415 13.01 -10.47 15.50
N LEU A 416 13.78 -10.36 16.58
CA LEU A 416 13.36 -10.79 17.93
C LEU A 416 12.02 -10.19 18.38
N PRO A 417 11.75 -8.87 18.24
CA PRO A 417 10.46 -8.32 18.63
C PRO A 417 9.29 -8.96 17.90
N LEU A 418 9.43 -9.21 16.59
CA LEU A 418 8.40 -9.86 15.79
C LEU A 418 8.23 -11.33 16.18
N ILE A 419 9.31 -12.05 16.49
CA ILE A 419 9.25 -13.44 16.98
C ILE A 419 8.48 -13.51 18.31
N HIS A 420 8.75 -12.61 19.25
CA HIS A 420 8.03 -12.53 20.51
C HIS A 420 6.57 -12.15 20.31
N LEU A 421 6.27 -11.23 19.38
CA LEU A 421 4.90 -10.92 18.98
C LEU A 421 4.17 -12.19 18.53
N PHE A 422 4.72 -12.93 17.56
CA PHE A 422 4.04 -14.11 17.04
C PHE A 422 3.93 -15.25 18.07
N ALA A 423 4.91 -15.38 18.97
CA ALA A 423 4.81 -16.26 20.12
C ALA A 423 3.65 -15.87 21.04
N GLU A 424 3.52 -14.57 21.37
CA GLU A 424 2.42 -14.02 22.19
C GLU A 424 1.06 -14.26 21.52
N ARG A 425 1.02 -14.22 20.18
CA ARG A 425 -0.21 -14.48 19.40
C ARG A 425 -0.46 -15.97 19.12
N HIS A 426 0.32 -16.88 19.70
CA HIS A 426 0.21 -18.34 19.56
C HIS A 426 0.41 -18.87 18.13
N VAL A 427 1.21 -18.18 17.32
CA VAL A 427 1.63 -18.68 16.00
C VAL A 427 2.63 -19.81 16.18
N LYS A 428 2.55 -20.87 15.37
CA LYS A 428 3.41 -22.06 15.49
C LYS A 428 4.63 -21.98 14.57
N HIS A 429 4.46 -21.44 13.37
CA HIS A 429 5.47 -21.39 12.34
C HIS A 429 5.61 -19.97 11.80
N VAL A 430 6.84 -19.47 11.80
CA VAL A 430 7.17 -18.15 11.26
C VAL A 430 8.17 -18.35 10.12
N HIS A 431 7.76 -17.92 8.94
CA HIS A 431 8.53 -17.99 7.71
C HIS A 431 9.06 -16.58 7.38
N ILE A 432 10.37 -16.42 7.39
CA ILE A 432 11.05 -15.17 7.02
C ILE A 432 11.34 -15.23 5.53
N VAL A 433 10.75 -14.33 4.76
CA VAL A 433 10.85 -14.25 3.30
C VAL A 433 11.63 -13.00 2.92
N THR A 434 12.67 -13.17 2.11
CA THR A 434 13.50 -12.07 1.61
C THR A 434 13.44 -12.04 0.09
N LEU A 435 13.30 -10.85 -0.51
CA LEU A 435 13.18 -10.70 -1.96
C LEU A 435 14.53 -10.43 -2.64
N SER A 436 15.52 -9.98 -1.88
CA SER A 436 16.88 -9.74 -2.32
C SER A 436 17.88 -10.25 -1.29
N ASP A 437 19.06 -10.67 -1.77
CA ASP A 437 20.20 -11.10 -0.95
C ASP A 437 21.44 -10.25 -1.23
N GLU A 438 22.46 -10.36 -0.37
CA GLU A 438 23.75 -9.69 -0.52
C GLU A 438 24.38 -9.93 -1.90
N VAL A 439 24.87 -8.85 -2.52
CA VAL A 439 25.78 -8.96 -3.66
C VAL A 439 27.16 -9.31 -3.09
N LYS A 440 27.72 -10.46 -3.47
CA LYS A 440 29.16 -10.68 -3.27
C LYS A 440 29.89 -9.58 -4.05
N VAL A 441 30.41 -8.57 -3.34
CA VAL A 441 31.36 -7.63 -3.93
C VAL A 441 32.60 -8.44 -4.25
N ASN A 442 32.70 -8.93 -5.49
CA ASN A 442 33.97 -9.42 -6.00
C ASN A 442 34.90 -8.21 -6.00
N GLY A 443 35.82 -8.19 -5.03
CA GLY A 443 36.84 -7.15 -4.90
C GLY A 443 37.86 -7.17 -6.03
#